data_AF-A0A0S8I0H0-F1
#
_entry.id   AF-A0A0S8I0H0-F1
#
_cell.length_a   1.000
_cell.length_b   1.000
_cell.length_c   1.000
_cell.angle_alpha   90.00
_cell.angle_beta   90.00
_cell.angle_gamma   90.00
#
_symmetry.space_group_name_H-M   'P 1'
#
loop_
_entity.id
_entity.type
_entity.pdbx_description
1 polymer ?
#
loop_
_entity_poly.entity_id
_entity_poly.type
_entity_poly.pdbx_seq_one_letter_code
_entity_poly.pdbx_strand_id
1 'polypeptide(L)'
;MGKIQRAVISLSDKSGIVDFAKEIQSFGVEILSTGGTAKTLRENGLKIMDVSDYTGFPEMLDGRVKTLHPKIHGGLLGIRDNPEHAKKMKEHGIVPIDMVVVNLYPFEATIAKPNCTLEEAIENIDIGGPSMLRASAKNYPYVTVIVDPADYQPVLNEMKKSGGAVSKETNFRLAKKVYALTAKYDRAISEYLAKK
;
A
#
# COMPACT_ATOMS: atom_id res chain seq x y z
N MET A 1 3.73 -18.26 8.40
CA MET A 1 3.00 -17.14 7.78
C MET A 1 2.29 -17.70 6.56
N GLY A 2 1.10 -17.22 6.23
CA GLY A 2 0.35 -17.75 5.08
C GLY A 2 0.97 -17.36 3.75
N LYS A 3 0.70 -18.13 2.71
CA LYS A 3 0.95 -17.74 1.32
C LYS A 3 0.17 -16.46 1.01
N ILE A 4 0.82 -15.48 0.39
CA ILE A 4 0.20 -14.22 -0.04
C ILE A 4 -0.89 -14.55 -1.06
N GLN A 5 -2.12 -14.13 -0.79
CA GLN A 5 -3.29 -14.31 -1.67
C GLN A 5 -3.72 -12.99 -2.29
N ARG A 6 -3.55 -11.86 -1.59
CA ARG A 6 -3.99 -10.56 -2.09
C ARG A 6 -3.01 -9.44 -1.81
N ALA A 7 -2.78 -8.61 -2.82
CA ALA A 7 -1.97 -7.40 -2.73
C ALA A 7 -2.78 -6.15 -3.06
N VAL A 8 -2.51 -5.05 -2.35
CA VAL A 8 -2.91 -3.70 -2.78
C VAL A 8 -1.68 -2.98 -3.33
N ILE A 9 -1.78 -2.45 -4.55
CA ILE A 9 -0.68 -1.69 -5.19
C ILE A 9 -1.18 -0.29 -5.54
N SER A 10 -0.55 0.74 -4.99
CA SER A 10 -0.87 2.15 -5.26
C SER A 10 0.40 2.99 -5.21
N LEU A 11 0.88 3.45 -6.37
CA LEU A 11 2.21 4.00 -6.53
C LEU A 11 2.24 5.32 -7.28
N SER A 12 3.05 6.23 -6.76
CA SER A 12 3.49 7.42 -7.47
C SER A 12 4.60 7.07 -8.46
N ASP A 13 5.71 6.54 -7.95
CA ASP A 13 6.80 5.97 -8.74
C ASP A 13 6.50 4.51 -9.11
N LYS A 14 6.44 4.22 -10.41
CA LYS A 14 6.04 2.91 -10.96
C LYS A 14 7.24 2.10 -11.44
N SER A 15 8.47 2.51 -11.09
CA SER A 15 9.69 1.82 -11.46
C SER A 15 9.66 0.35 -11.02
N GLY A 16 9.86 -0.57 -11.97
CA GLY A 16 9.91 -2.01 -11.73
C GLY A 16 8.57 -2.67 -11.31
N ILE A 17 7.47 -1.93 -11.18
CA ILE A 17 6.23 -2.52 -10.64
C ILE A 17 5.60 -3.55 -11.56
N VAL A 18 5.73 -3.38 -12.88
CA VAL A 18 5.13 -4.30 -13.86
C VAL A 18 5.71 -5.71 -13.70
N ASP A 19 7.03 -5.82 -13.62
CA ASP A 19 7.72 -7.11 -13.47
C ASP A 19 7.44 -7.73 -12.11
N PHE A 20 7.48 -6.91 -11.05
CA PHE A 20 7.13 -7.37 -9.70
C PHE A 20 5.69 -7.90 -9.64
N ALA A 21 4.74 -7.17 -10.22
CA ALA A 21 3.33 -7.54 -10.22
C ALA A 21 3.05 -8.82 -11.02
N LYS A 22 3.75 -9.03 -12.15
CA LYS A 22 3.66 -10.27 -12.94
C LYS A 22 4.16 -11.47 -12.13
N GLU A 23 5.28 -11.31 -11.43
CA GLU A 23 5.85 -12.36 -10.60
C GLU A 23 4.91 -12.74 -9.45
N ILE A 24 4.35 -11.78 -8.70
CA ILE A 24 3.39 -12.14 -7.63
C ILE A 24 2.08 -12.74 -8.19
N GLN A 25 1.61 -12.32 -9.37
CA GLN A 25 0.45 -12.94 -10.03
C GLN A 25 0.71 -14.40 -10.44
N SER A 26 1.95 -14.77 -10.74
CA SER A 26 2.31 -16.17 -11.01
C SER A 26 2.09 -17.09 -9.80
N PHE A 27 2.09 -16.54 -8.58
CA PHE A 27 1.71 -17.26 -7.36
C PHE A 27 0.19 -17.32 -7.13
N GLY A 28 -0.61 -16.71 -8.00
CA GLY A 28 -2.06 -16.60 -7.85
C GLY A 28 -2.50 -15.42 -6.97
N VAL A 29 -1.63 -14.42 -6.76
CA VAL A 29 -1.99 -13.23 -5.97
C VAL A 29 -2.98 -12.37 -6.73
N GLU A 30 -4.13 -12.10 -6.13
CA GLU A 30 -5.08 -11.10 -6.62
C GLU A 30 -4.57 -9.69 -6.32
N ILE A 31 -4.59 -8.82 -7.33
CA ILE A 31 -4.10 -7.44 -7.20
C ILE A 31 -5.27 -6.47 -7.21
N LEU A 32 -5.40 -5.73 -6.11
CA LEU A 32 -6.22 -4.53 -5.99
C LEU A 32 -5.37 -3.31 -6.37
N SER A 33 -5.89 -2.44 -7.25
CA SER A 33 -5.23 -1.18 -7.56
C SER A 33 -6.23 -0.09 -7.93
N THR A 34 -5.77 1.13 -8.16
CA THR A 34 -6.60 2.28 -8.52
C THR A 34 -5.81 3.30 -9.34
N GLY A 35 -6.53 4.19 -10.03
CA GLY A 35 -5.97 5.32 -10.78
C GLY A 35 -4.87 4.93 -11.78
N GLY A 36 -3.83 5.76 -11.87
CA GLY A 36 -2.73 5.57 -12.81
C GLY A 36 -1.93 4.28 -12.61
N THR A 37 -1.90 3.73 -11.39
CA THR A 37 -1.25 2.44 -11.12
C THR A 37 -2.03 1.30 -11.75
N ALA A 38 -3.35 1.25 -11.57
CA ALA A 38 -4.21 0.23 -12.18
C ALA A 38 -4.12 0.29 -13.72
N LYS A 39 -4.16 1.50 -14.30
CA LYS A 39 -4.00 1.70 -15.75
C LYS A 39 -2.69 1.10 -16.26
N THR A 40 -1.56 1.49 -15.64
CA THR A 40 -0.22 1.03 -16.04
C THR A 40 -0.11 -0.50 -16.01
N LEU A 41 -0.66 -1.14 -14.96
CA LEU A 41 -0.63 -2.59 -14.83
C LEU A 41 -1.52 -3.29 -15.87
N ARG A 42 -2.72 -2.77 -16.14
CA ARG A 42 -3.63 -3.32 -17.16
C ARG A 42 -3.06 -3.24 -18.57
N GLU A 43 -2.46 -2.09 -18.92
CA GLU A 43 -1.80 -1.89 -20.22
C GLU A 43 -0.66 -2.89 -20.46
N ASN A 44 -0.09 -3.45 -19.38
CA ASN A 44 0.94 -4.48 -19.43
C ASN A 44 0.41 -5.91 -19.27
N GLY A 45 -0.91 -6.11 -19.43
CA GLY A 45 -1.56 -7.41 -19.48
C GLY A 45 -1.88 -8.05 -18.13
N LEU A 46 -1.75 -7.31 -17.02
CA LEU A 46 -2.08 -7.83 -15.70
C LEU A 46 -3.59 -7.75 -15.41
N LYS A 47 -4.10 -8.76 -14.70
CA LYS A 47 -5.49 -8.77 -14.21
C LYS A 47 -5.60 -7.94 -12.94
N ILE A 48 -6.32 -6.83 -12.99
CA ILE A 48 -6.44 -5.90 -11.85
C ILE A 48 -7.90 -5.74 -11.46
N MET A 49 -8.20 -5.95 -10.18
CA MET A 49 -9.47 -5.56 -9.57
C MET A 49 -9.35 -4.11 -9.10
N ASP A 50 -10.30 -3.25 -9.49
CA ASP A 50 -10.29 -1.88 -8.98
C ASP A 50 -10.66 -1.86 -7.49
N VAL A 51 -10.01 -0.97 -6.74
CA VAL A 51 -10.34 -0.74 -5.33
C VAL A 51 -11.81 -0.36 -5.19
N SER A 52 -12.38 0.42 -6.11
CA SER A 52 -13.80 0.80 -6.09
C SER A 52 -14.74 -0.40 -6.24
N ASP A 53 -14.39 -1.38 -7.07
CA ASP A 53 -15.18 -2.59 -7.26
C ASP A 53 -15.13 -3.47 -6.00
N TYR A 54 -13.94 -3.58 -5.39
CA TYR A 54 -13.77 -4.31 -4.14
C TYR A 54 -14.54 -3.66 -2.98
N THR A 55 -14.41 -2.34 -2.83
CA THR A 55 -15.05 -1.60 -1.75
C THR A 55 -16.56 -1.49 -1.96
N GLY A 56 -17.00 -1.40 -3.23
CA GLY A 56 -18.36 -0.99 -3.61
C GLY A 56 -18.57 0.51 -3.49
N PHE A 57 -17.48 1.29 -3.44
CA PHE A 57 -17.52 2.72 -3.20
C PHE A 57 -16.66 3.45 -4.25
N PRO A 58 -17.22 4.43 -4.99
CA PRO A 58 -16.50 5.12 -6.04
C PRO A 58 -15.39 6.02 -5.49
N GLU A 59 -14.46 6.40 -6.35
CA GLU A 59 -13.50 7.46 -6.03
C GLU A 59 -14.25 8.81 -5.92
N MET A 60 -13.96 9.59 -4.87
CA MET A 60 -14.62 10.88 -4.61
C MET A 60 -13.63 11.96 -4.19
N LEU A 61 -14.08 13.22 -4.26
CA LEU A 61 -13.34 14.40 -3.81
C LEU A 61 -11.96 14.49 -4.47
N ASP A 62 -11.93 14.41 -5.81
CA ASP A 62 -10.72 14.49 -6.62
C ASP A 62 -9.64 13.47 -6.23
N GLY A 63 -10.07 12.27 -5.81
CA GLY A 63 -9.20 11.16 -5.45
C GLY A 63 -8.63 11.22 -4.02
N ARG A 64 -9.05 12.20 -3.22
CA ARG A 64 -8.69 12.30 -1.79
C ARG A 64 -9.24 11.12 -0.98
N VAL A 65 -10.39 10.58 -1.38
CA VAL A 65 -11.05 9.46 -0.68
C VAL A 65 -11.24 8.29 -1.65
N LYS A 66 -10.25 7.39 -1.67
CA LYS A 66 -10.27 6.16 -2.49
C LYS A 66 -9.96 4.89 -1.69
N THR A 67 -9.01 4.95 -0.77
CA THR A 67 -8.55 3.78 0.01
C THR A 67 -8.93 3.81 1.48
N LEU A 68 -9.44 4.94 1.98
CA LEU A 68 -9.89 5.14 3.36
C LEU A 68 -11.25 4.46 3.59
N HIS A 69 -11.27 3.13 3.46
CA HIS A 69 -12.49 2.33 3.53
C HIS A 69 -12.33 1.12 4.47
N PRO A 70 -13.36 0.74 5.26
CA PRO A 70 -13.29 -0.39 6.19
C PRO A 70 -12.90 -1.73 5.54
N LYS A 71 -13.31 -2.00 4.29
CA LYS A 71 -12.88 -3.22 3.59
C LYS A 71 -11.38 -3.26 3.28
N ILE A 72 -10.73 -2.11 3.11
CA ILE A 72 -9.28 -2.02 2.93
C ILE A 72 -8.61 -2.12 4.30
N HIS A 73 -8.91 -1.22 5.22
CA HIS A 73 -8.23 -1.17 6.51
C HIS A 73 -8.54 -2.35 7.42
N GLY A 74 -9.75 -2.91 7.36
CA GLY A 74 -10.11 -4.15 8.04
C GLY A 74 -9.37 -5.37 7.46
N GLY A 75 -9.16 -5.40 6.14
CA GLY A 75 -8.34 -6.43 5.49
C GLY A 75 -6.87 -6.35 5.91
N LEU A 76 -6.36 -5.14 6.19
CA LEU A 76 -5.00 -4.89 6.64
C LEU A 76 -4.80 -5.10 8.14
N LEU A 77 -5.77 -4.75 8.98
CA LEU A 77 -5.65 -4.71 10.45
C LEU A 77 -6.28 -5.91 11.16
N GLY A 78 -7.00 -6.77 10.44
CA GLY A 78 -7.55 -8.01 10.98
C GLY A 78 -6.45 -8.90 11.56
N ILE A 79 -6.55 -9.23 12.85
CA ILE A 79 -5.69 -10.23 13.50
C ILE A 79 -6.29 -11.59 13.17
N ARG A 80 -5.65 -12.32 12.27
CA ARG A 80 -6.24 -13.50 11.62
C ARG A 80 -6.45 -14.68 12.56
N ASP A 81 -5.60 -14.76 13.58
CA ASP A 81 -5.66 -15.82 14.59
C ASP A 81 -6.59 -15.44 15.76
N ASN A 82 -7.20 -14.24 15.75
CA ASN A 82 -8.22 -13.84 16.71
C ASN A 82 -9.62 -14.23 16.18
N PRO A 83 -10.34 -15.17 16.83
CA PRO A 83 -11.63 -15.64 16.35
C PRO A 83 -12.68 -14.54 16.18
N GLU A 84 -12.70 -13.53 17.05
CA GLU A 84 -13.66 -12.43 16.98
C GLU A 84 -13.38 -11.52 15.77
N HIS A 85 -12.11 -11.25 15.49
CA HIS A 85 -11.73 -10.50 14.28
C HIS A 85 -12.10 -11.29 13.02
N ALA A 86 -11.75 -12.58 12.96
CA ALA A 86 -12.06 -13.44 11.81
C ALA A 86 -13.58 -13.53 11.56
N LYS A 87 -14.38 -13.65 12.62
CA LYS A 87 -15.84 -13.63 12.56
C LYS A 87 -16.36 -12.31 11.99
N LYS A 88 -15.93 -11.17 12.55
CA LYS A 88 -16.36 -9.83 12.09
C LYS A 88 -15.95 -9.55 10.65
N MET A 89 -14.74 -9.94 10.26
CA MET A 89 -14.29 -9.82 8.88
C MET A 89 -15.19 -10.60 7.93
N LYS A 90 -15.53 -11.85 8.27
CA LYS A 90 -16.46 -12.67 7.48
C LYS A 90 -17.86 -12.07 7.41
N GLU A 91 -18.42 -11.62 8.53
CA GLU A 91 -19.75 -11.00 8.62
C GLU A 91 -19.89 -9.78 7.68
N HIS A 92 -18.82 -8.99 7.55
CA HIS A 92 -18.81 -7.77 6.75
C HIS A 92 -18.18 -7.94 5.36
N GLY A 93 -17.89 -9.17 4.93
CA GLY A 93 -17.27 -9.44 3.63
C GLY A 93 -15.88 -8.80 3.47
N ILE A 94 -15.17 -8.62 4.58
CA ILE A 94 -13.81 -8.08 4.61
C ILE A 94 -12.87 -9.27 4.44
N VAL A 95 -12.15 -9.29 3.33
CA VAL A 95 -11.21 -10.37 3.03
C VAL A 95 -9.79 -9.87 3.33
N PRO A 96 -8.91 -10.71 3.90
CA PRO A 96 -7.54 -10.30 4.25
C PRO A 96 -6.77 -9.73 3.06
N ILE A 97 -5.92 -8.75 3.35
CA ILE A 97 -4.89 -8.25 2.43
C ILE A 97 -3.54 -8.68 3.03
N ASP A 98 -2.73 -9.35 2.22
CA ASP A 98 -1.45 -9.96 2.64
C ASP A 98 -0.25 -9.09 2.27
N MET A 99 -0.39 -8.29 1.22
CA MET A 99 0.68 -7.44 0.74
C MET A 99 0.18 -6.04 0.43
N VAL A 100 1.00 -5.03 0.75
CA VAL A 100 0.79 -3.64 0.35
C VAL A 100 2.06 -3.13 -0.31
N VAL A 101 1.95 -2.64 -1.54
CA VAL A 101 3.05 -1.99 -2.26
C VAL A 101 2.65 -0.55 -2.55
N VAL A 102 3.19 0.36 -1.74
CA VAL A 102 2.82 1.78 -1.76
C VAL A 102 4.07 2.62 -1.55
N ASN A 103 4.31 3.58 -2.44
CA ASN A 103 5.27 4.66 -2.22
C ASN A 103 4.55 6.00 -2.20
N LEU A 104 5.04 6.89 -1.36
CA LEU A 104 4.49 8.24 -1.22
C LEU A 104 5.06 9.11 -2.34
N TYR A 105 4.22 9.98 -2.91
CA TYR A 105 4.75 11.06 -3.73
C TYR A 105 5.69 11.91 -2.86
N PRO A 106 6.88 12.30 -3.35
CA PRO A 106 7.80 13.09 -2.57
C PRO A 106 7.22 14.49 -2.33
N PHE A 107 6.53 14.68 -1.21
CA PHE A 107 6.06 15.99 -0.76
C PHE A 107 7.21 17.01 -0.70
N GLU A 108 8.41 16.55 -0.30
CA GLU A 108 9.66 17.32 -0.35
C GLU A 108 9.94 17.88 -1.75
N ALA A 109 9.65 17.13 -2.82
CA ALA A 109 9.82 17.60 -4.20
C ALA A 109 8.76 18.65 -4.59
N THR A 110 7.53 18.52 -4.09
CA THR A 110 6.48 19.53 -4.31
C THR A 110 6.88 20.87 -3.70
N ILE A 111 7.27 20.87 -2.42
CA ILE A 111 7.61 22.11 -1.70
C ILE A 111 8.95 22.72 -2.12
N ALA A 112 9.80 21.95 -2.81
CA ALA A 112 11.05 22.45 -3.39
C ALA A 112 10.84 23.24 -4.70
N LYS A 113 9.65 23.20 -5.31
CA LYS A 113 9.35 24.00 -6.50
C LYS A 113 9.41 25.49 -6.14
N PRO A 114 10.11 26.34 -6.92
CA PRO A 114 10.32 27.76 -6.59
C PRO A 114 9.04 28.57 -6.31
N ASN A 115 7.92 28.18 -6.93
CA ASN A 115 6.63 28.89 -6.83
C ASN A 115 5.53 28.05 -6.15
N CYS A 116 5.91 27.07 -5.32
CA CYS A 116 4.95 26.26 -4.59
C CYS A 116 4.11 27.13 -3.64
N THR A 117 2.81 27.17 -3.87
CA THR A 117 1.84 27.88 -3.02
C THR A 117 1.50 27.05 -1.77
N LEU A 118 0.86 27.66 -0.78
CA LEU A 118 0.36 26.89 0.37
C LEU A 118 -0.72 25.91 -0.11
N GLU A 119 -1.60 26.35 -1.00
CA GLU A 119 -2.67 25.56 -1.59
C GLU A 119 -2.11 24.35 -2.35
N GLU A 120 -1.11 24.55 -3.23
CA GLU A 120 -0.46 23.44 -3.94
C GLU A 120 0.17 22.44 -2.97
N ALA A 121 0.84 22.92 -1.91
CA ALA A 121 1.41 22.04 -0.90
C ALA A 121 0.33 21.23 -0.17
N ILE A 122 -0.75 21.88 0.31
CA ILE A 122 -1.86 21.23 1.03
C ILE A 122 -2.52 20.16 0.16
N GLU A 123 -2.75 20.42 -1.13
CA GLU A 123 -3.32 19.44 -2.06
C GLU A 123 -2.43 18.20 -2.27
N ASN A 124 -1.12 18.33 -2.07
CA ASN A 124 -0.16 17.25 -2.25
C ASN A 124 0.14 16.48 -0.95
N ILE A 125 -0.56 16.78 0.16
CA ILE A 125 -0.49 15.97 1.38
C ILE A 125 -1.32 14.70 1.19
N ASP A 126 -0.64 13.56 1.14
CA ASP A 126 -1.25 12.24 1.01
C ASP A 126 -1.80 11.77 2.36
N ILE A 127 -3.08 11.42 2.39
CA ILE A 127 -3.74 10.84 3.56
C ILE A 127 -3.85 9.32 3.44
N GLY A 128 -4.21 8.83 2.25
CA GLY A 128 -4.48 7.41 1.99
C GLY A 128 -3.23 6.55 2.04
N GLY A 129 -2.14 7.00 1.41
CA GLY A 129 -0.85 6.31 1.39
C GLY A 129 -0.31 6.07 2.81
N PRO A 130 -0.06 7.12 3.61
CA PRO A 130 0.45 6.95 4.98
C PRO A 130 -0.48 6.11 5.87
N SER A 131 -1.80 6.22 5.69
CA SER A 131 -2.78 5.41 6.44
C SER A 131 -2.63 3.92 6.14
N MET A 132 -2.56 3.52 4.86
CA MET A 132 -2.37 2.11 4.46
C MET A 132 -1.00 1.58 4.89
N LEU A 133 0.05 2.38 4.75
CA LEU A 133 1.39 2.01 5.16
C LEU A 133 1.47 1.73 6.66
N ARG A 134 0.99 2.66 7.49
CA ARG A 134 0.98 2.50 8.96
C ARG A 134 0.11 1.32 9.40
N ALA A 135 -1.06 1.12 8.78
CA ALA A 135 -1.93 -0.01 9.07
C ALA A 135 -1.22 -1.36 8.78
N SER A 136 -0.55 -1.45 7.64
CA SER A 136 0.19 -2.65 7.23
C SER A 136 1.39 -2.92 8.13
N ALA A 137 2.18 -1.89 8.43
CA ALA A 137 3.34 -1.99 9.30
C ALA A 137 2.97 -2.35 10.75
N LYS A 138 1.85 -1.82 11.27
CA LYS A 138 1.29 -2.24 12.56
C LYS A 138 0.97 -3.74 12.56
N ASN A 139 0.44 -4.27 11.47
CA ASN A 139 0.04 -5.67 11.34
C ASN A 139 1.08 -6.53 10.60
N TYR A 140 2.37 -6.21 10.73
CA TYR A 140 3.48 -6.93 10.10
C TYR A 140 3.49 -8.46 10.31
N PRO A 141 2.95 -9.05 11.40
CA PRO A 141 2.89 -10.51 11.52
C PRO A 141 2.01 -11.19 10.47
N TYR A 142 1.21 -10.41 9.72
CA TYR A 142 0.29 -10.89 8.70
C TYR A 142 0.44 -10.17 7.36
N VAL A 143 0.97 -8.95 7.33
CA VAL A 143 1.04 -8.11 6.12
C VAL A 143 2.47 -7.79 5.74
N THR A 144 2.85 -8.11 4.50
CA THR A 144 4.09 -7.67 3.86
C THR A 144 3.89 -6.28 3.26
N VAL A 145 4.66 -5.29 3.71
CA VAL A 145 4.55 -3.91 3.24
C VAL A 145 5.83 -3.49 2.51
N ILE A 146 5.72 -2.96 1.30
CA ILE A 146 6.85 -2.55 0.47
C ILE A 146 6.68 -1.09 0.07
N VAL A 147 7.70 -0.28 0.37
CA VAL A 147 7.73 1.16 0.09
C VAL A 147 8.80 1.58 -0.92
N ASP A 148 9.66 0.65 -1.31
CA ASP A 148 10.89 0.92 -2.04
C ASP A 148 11.11 -0.19 -3.08
N PRO A 149 11.27 0.15 -4.38
CA PRO A 149 11.54 -0.84 -5.42
C PRO A 149 12.75 -1.73 -5.15
N ALA A 150 13.73 -1.27 -4.36
CA ALA A 150 14.88 -2.07 -3.98
C ALA A 150 14.51 -3.33 -3.16
N ASP A 151 13.33 -3.35 -2.53
CA ASP A 151 12.83 -4.51 -1.77
C ASP A 151 12.04 -5.52 -2.64
N TYR A 152 11.75 -5.21 -3.91
CA TYR A 152 11.00 -6.13 -4.80
C TYR A 152 11.73 -7.46 -4.97
N GLN A 153 12.98 -7.44 -5.41
CA GLN A 153 13.73 -8.68 -5.67
C GLN A 153 13.99 -9.51 -4.40
N PRO A 154 14.41 -8.91 -3.26
CA PRO A 154 14.52 -9.65 -2.00
C PRO A 154 13.22 -10.37 -1.59
N VAL A 155 12.07 -9.69 -1.69
CA VAL A 155 10.76 -10.27 -1.35
C VAL A 155 10.39 -11.40 -2.33
N LEU A 156 10.57 -11.19 -3.63
CA LEU A 156 10.30 -12.23 -4.63
C LEU A 156 11.18 -13.47 -4.44
N ASN A 157 12.46 -13.28 -4.14
CA ASN A 157 13.39 -14.39 -3.85
C ASN A 157 12.92 -15.22 -2.66
N GLU A 158 12.40 -14.56 -1.62
CA GLU A 158 11.85 -15.24 -0.46
C GLU A 158 10.55 -15.99 -0.79
N MET A 159 9.62 -15.35 -1.52
CA MET A 159 8.39 -15.98 -2.00
C MET A 159 8.68 -17.23 -2.86
N LYS A 160 9.66 -17.17 -3.75
CA LYS A 160 10.07 -18.32 -4.58
C LYS A 160 10.55 -19.50 -3.73
N LYS A 161 11.29 -19.24 -2.65
CA LYS A 161 11.81 -20.28 -1.75
C LYS A 161 10.74 -20.89 -0.83
N SER A 162 9.71 -20.12 -0.50
CA SER A 162 8.72 -20.47 0.52
C SER A 162 7.35 -20.87 -0.03
N GLY A 163 7.19 -20.93 -1.37
CA GLY A 163 5.89 -21.22 -2.00
C GLY A 163 4.90 -20.05 -1.96
N GLY A 164 5.41 -18.81 -1.99
CA GLY A 164 4.61 -17.58 -2.04
C GLY A 164 4.40 -16.90 -0.69
N ALA A 165 5.14 -17.30 0.35
CA ALA A 165 5.11 -16.66 1.66
C ALA A 165 6.31 -15.71 1.86
N VAL A 166 6.17 -14.79 2.79
CA VAL A 166 7.28 -13.99 3.33
C VAL A 166 7.40 -14.35 4.81
N SER A 167 8.56 -14.17 5.43
CA SER A 167 8.81 -14.44 6.86
C SER A 167 8.46 -13.25 7.74
N LYS A 168 8.13 -13.52 9.01
CA LYS A 168 7.83 -12.47 10.00
C LYS A 168 9.03 -11.53 10.19
N GLU A 169 10.24 -12.06 10.07
CA GLU A 169 11.48 -11.29 10.17
C GLU A 169 11.61 -10.28 9.02
N THR A 170 11.40 -10.71 7.77
CA THR A 170 11.35 -9.81 6.62
C THR A 170 10.24 -8.77 6.78
N ASN A 171 9.04 -9.17 7.18
CA ASN A 171 7.95 -8.22 7.40
C ASN A 171 8.27 -7.20 8.50
N PHE A 172 8.93 -7.62 9.59
CA PHE A 172 9.34 -6.69 10.64
C PHE A 172 10.40 -5.69 10.15
N ARG A 173 11.38 -6.14 9.36
CA ARG A 173 12.35 -5.26 8.70
C ARG A 173 11.66 -4.21 7.83
N LEU A 174 10.70 -4.63 7.02
CA LEU A 174 9.93 -3.77 6.14
C LEU A 174 9.05 -2.78 6.91
N ALA A 175 8.41 -3.22 8.00
CA ALA A 175 7.62 -2.36 8.87
C ALA A 175 8.45 -1.23 9.50
N LYS A 176 9.71 -1.50 9.86
CA LYS A 176 10.65 -0.44 10.32
C LYS A 176 10.90 0.61 9.24
N LYS A 177 11.08 0.20 7.97
CA LYS A 177 11.23 1.15 6.85
C LYS A 177 10.00 2.04 6.70
N VAL A 178 8.80 1.48 6.85
CA VAL A 178 7.55 2.24 6.79
C VAL A 178 7.50 3.33 7.85
N TYR A 179 7.73 3.00 9.12
CA TYR A 179 7.63 4.01 10.18
C TYR A 179 8.70 5.10 10.05
N ALA A 180 9.91 4.76 9.59
CA ALA A 180 10.94 5.73 9.26
C ALA A 180 10.50 6.66 8.12
N LEU A 181 9.93 6.10 7.04
CA LEU A 181 9.42 6.88 5.91
C LEU A 181 8.29 7.82 6.31
N THR A 182 7.29 7.34 7.04
CA THR A 182 6.14 8.18 7.46
C THR A 182 6.55 9.26 8.46
N ALA A 183 7.51 8.97 9.36
CA ALA A 183 8.06 9.99 10.25
C ALA A 183 8.79 11.10 9.48
N LYS A 184 9.58 10.74 8.46
CA LYS A 184 10.22 11.71 7.58
C LYS A 184 9.19 12.55 6.82
N TYR A 185 8.15 11.89 6.30
CA TYR A 185 7.07 12.53 5.55
C TYR A 185 6.33 13.59 6.39
N ASP A 186 5.88 13.22 7.59
CA ASP A 186 5.16 14.14 8.49
C ASP A 186 6.06 15.28 8.98
N ARG A 187 7.36 15.01 9.18
CA ARG A 187 8.34 16.04 9.51
C ARG A 187 8.45 17.09 8.40
N ALA A 188 8.54 16.67 7.14
CA ALA A 188 8.62 17.60 6.01
C ALA A 188 7.37 18.50 5.92
N ILE A 189 6.18 17.94 6.17
CA ILE A 189 4.93 18.71 6.24
C ILE A 189 4.99 19.74 7.37
N SER A 190 5.34 19.30 8.59
CA SER A 190 5.41 20.18 9.76
C SER A 190 6.42 21.32 9.57
N GLU A 191 7.62 21.02 9.07
CA GLU A 191 8.66 22.02 8.81
C GLU A 191 8.26 23.02 7.71
N TYR A 192 7.50 22.59 6.70
CA TYR A 192 6.98 23.48 5.67
C TYR A 192 5.91 24.43 6.24
N LEU A 193 4.93 23.88 6.97
CA LEU A 193 3.83 24.65 7.54
C LEU A 193 4.32 25.66 8.59
N ALA A 194 5.34 25.32 9.37
CA ALA A 194 5.92 26.22 10.38
C ALA A 194 6.60 27.48 9.78
N LYS A 195 6.87 27.50 8.47
CA LYS A 195 7.49 28.63 7.76
C LYS A 195 6.48 29.53 7.05
N LYS A 196 5.18 29.21 7.12
CA LYS A 196 4.09 29.95 6.50
C LYS A 196 3.35 30.77 7.55
#